data_AF-A0A1I0YEZ4-F1
#
_entry.id   AF-A0A1I0YEZ4-F1
#
_cell.length_a   1.000
_cell.length_b   1.000
_cell.length_c   1.000
_cell.angle_alpha   90.00
_cell.angle_beta   90.00
_cell.angle_gamma   90.00
#
_symmetry.space_group_name_H-M   'P 1'
#
loop_
_entity.id
_entity.type
_entity.pdbx_description
1 polymer ?
#
loop_
_entity_poly.entity_id
_entity_poly.type
_entity_poly.pdbx_seq_one_letter_code
_entity_poly.pdbx_strand_id
1 'polypeptide(L)'
;MPYTMGRDCIYTSTCAKKNMCDEEFCNRKCRLCMKVDCTKICDRVKNHEYPKYLKSPFVCSTCSEKNKKKCIYDKYYYIAEKADAKAKATQSESREGIRLTQEELQTLDEILSPLIRQGQPLSHICNTHADEIKVSERGIYNYIEAGELTVCNLDLRRKVKYKKRRKKHTEIKCNKFNYRKGRTFEDFKMYMEEHPDTPVVEMDTVRGLRTKEQVLLTIMFNANSVMLMILLERSVSNPPLQKRKL
;
A
#
# COMPACT_ATOMS: atom_id res chain seq x y z
N MET A 1 -28.24 -4.84 -31.30
CA MET A 1 -26.92 -4.20 -31.22
C MET A 1 -27.14 -2.69 -31.08
N PRO A 2 -26.74 -2.07 -29.96
CA PRO A 2 -26.95 -0.64 -29.73
C PRO A 2 -26.15 0.24 -30.71
N TYR A 3 -24.98 -0.25 -31.14
CA TYR A 3 -24.15 0.39 -32.15
C TYR A 3 -24.30 -0.35 -33.48
N THR A 4 -24.66 0.37 -34.54
CA THR A 4 -24.71 -0.15 -35.92
C THR A 4 -23.84 0.74 -36.77
N MET A 5 -22.87 0.17 -37.52
CA MET A 5 -21.93 0.94 -38.34
C MET A 5 -21.19 2.05 -37.54
N GLY A 6 -20.89 1.81 -36.25
CA GLY A 6 -20.23 2.78 -35.38
C GLY A 6 -21.07 4.01 -34.99
N ARG A 7 -22.37 4.03 -35.29
CA ARG A 7 -23.27 5.13 -34.90
C ARG A 7 -23.70 4.99 -33.44
N ASP A 8 -23.46 6.02 -32.66
CA ASP A 8 -23.84 6.12 -31.25
C ASP A 8 -25.18 6.87 -31.13
N CYS A 9 -26.27 6.11 -30.94
CA CYS A 9 -27.63 6.67 -30.76
C CYS A 9 -28.58 5.59 -30.23
N ILE A 10 -29.38 5.92 -29.21
CA ILE A 10 -30.37 4.98 -28.63
C ILE A 10 -31.41 4.49 -29.64
N TYR A 11 -31.73 5.32 -30.64
CA TYR A 11 -32.71 5.00 -31.67
C TYR A 11 -32.13 4.21 -32.83
N THR A 12 -30.85 3.82 -32.77
CA THR A 12 -30.19 3.12 -33.87
C THR A 12 -30.97 1.89 -34.33
N SER A 13 -31.65 1.16 -33.45
CA SER A 13 -32.43 -0.02 -33.84
C SER A 13 -33.81 0.30 -34.46
N THR A 14 -34.45 1.39 -34.06
CA THR A 14 -35.85 1.73 -34.39
C THR A 14 -36.02 2.92 -35.33
N CYS A 15 -34.98 3.75 -35.53
CA CYS A 15 -35.06 4.96 -36.33
C CYS A 15 -35.29 4.66 -37.81
N ALA A 16 -36.28 5.34 -38.39
CA ALA A 16 -36.64 5.25 -39.80
C ALA A 16 -36.27 6.51 -40.61
N LYS A 17 -35.55 7.49 -40.02
CA LYS A 17 -35.14 8.73 -40.70
C LYS A 17 -34.22 8.39 -41.88
N LYS A 18 -34.47 8.99 -43.04
CA LYS A 18 -33.73 8.83 -44.31
C LYS A 18 -33.27 10.21 -44.82
N ASN A 19 -32.52 10.24 -45.93
CA ASN A 19 -32.09 11.48 -46.60
C ASN A 19 -31.38 12.47 -45.65
N MET A 20 -30.47 11.95 -44.82
CA MET A 20 -29.61 12.77 -43.95
C MET A 20 -28.28 13.15 -44.61
N CYS A 21 -28.04 12.62 -45.81
CA CYS A 21 -26.96 13.04 -46.67
C CYS A 21 -27.59 13.92 -47.75
N ASP A 22 -27.01 15.08 -48.06
CA ASP A 22 -27.56 16.07 -49.00
C ASP A 22 -27.55 15.59 -50.48
N GLU A 23 -27.74 14.28 -50.69
CA GLU A 23 -27.83 13.66 -52.00
C GLU A 23 -29.28 13.41 -52.36
N GLU A 24 -29.66 13.82 -53.57
CA GLU A 24 -31.03 13.80 -54.10
C GLU A 24 -31.68 12.40 -54.08
N PHE A 25 -30.89 11.31 -54.02
CA PHE A 25 -31.38 9.93 -54.08
C PHE A 25 -31.00 9.06 -52.86
N CYS A 26 -30.69 9.67 -51.71
CA CYS A 26 -30.20 9.01 -50.49
C CYS A 26 -31.25 8.16 -49.72
N ASN A 27 -31.85 7.12 -50.33
CA ASN A 27 -32.94 6.33 -49.72
C ASN A 27 -32.57 5.44 -48.52
N ARG A 28 -31.31 5.48 -48.06
CA ARG A 28 -30.81 4.70 -46.93
C ARG A 28 -31.29 5.29 -45.61
N LYS A 29 -31.55 4.43 -44.61
CA LYS A 29 -31.76 4.88 -43.22
C LYS A 29 -30.50 5.61 -42.73
N CYS A 30 -30.67 6.64 -41.90
CA CYS A 30 -29.56 7.48 -41.42
C CYS A 30 -28.39 6.67 -40.85
N ARG A 31 -28.69 5.62 -40.08
CA ARG A 31 -27.70 4.70 -39.49
C ARG A 31 -26.87 3.89 -40.50
N LEU A 32 -27.37 3.74 -41.73
CA LEU A 32 -26.76 2.96 -42.81
C LEU A 32 -26.11 3.85 -43.89
N CYS A 33 -26.16 5.17 -43.72
CA CYS A 33 -25.46 6.08 -44.61
C CYS A 33 -23.95 6.02 -44.32
N MET A 34 -23.15 5.75 -45.36
CA MET A 34 -21.69 5.66 -45.25
C MET A 34 -20.99 6.99 -45.51
N LYS A 35 -21.67 7.95 -46.15
CA LYS A 35 -21.09 9.24 -46.54
C LYS A 35 -21.00 10.24 -45.39
N VAL A 36 -22.02 10.26 -44.53
CA VAL A 36 -22.17 11.28 -43.50
C VAL A 36 -22.47 10.66 -42.15
N ASP A 37 -21.87 11.23 -41.09
CA ASP A 37 -22.18 10.84 -39.72
C ASP A 37 -23.47 11.46 -39.21
N CYS A 38 -24.52 10.64 -39.16
CA CYS A 38 -25.83 11.10 -38.74
C CYS A 38 -25.88 11.57 -37.29
N THR A 39 -24.94 11.17 -36.42
CA THR A 39 -24.88 11.65 -35.03
C THR A 39 -24.53 13.14 -34.93
N LYS A 40 -23.81 13.68 -35.92
CA LYS A 40 -23.34 15.07 -35.93
C LYS A 40 -24.35 16.06 -36.48
N ILE A 41 -25.31 15.58 -37.30
CA ILE A 41 -26.24 16.44 -38.07
C ILE A 41 -27.70 16.20 -37.65
N CYS A 42 -28.01 15.09 -36.98
CA CYS A 42 -29.38 14.78 -36.60
C CYS A 42 -29.77 15.43 -35.26
N ASP A 43 -30.77 16.30 -35.28
CA ASP A 43 -31.34 16.94 -34.07
C ASP A 43 -31.99 15.97 -33.08
N ARG A 44 -32.25 14.72 -33.51
CA ARG A 44 -32.86 13.66 -32.68
C ARG A 44 -31.83 12.67 -32.12
N VAL A 45 -30.54 12.93 -32.29
CA VAL A 45 -29.50 12.09 -31.69
C VAL A 45 -29.64 12.12 -30.16
N LYS A 46 -29.52 10.95 -29.54
CA LYS A 46 -29.53 10.84 -28.09
C LYS A 46 -28.60 9.71 -27.65
N ASN A 47 -27.71 10.05 -26.72
CA ASN A 47 -26.69 9.15 -26.20
C ASN A 47 -27.29 8.02 -25.37
N HIS A 48 -26.51 6.96 -25.17
CA HIS A 48 -26.85 5.81 -24.35
C HIS A 48 -26.77 6.08 -22.83
N GLU A 49 -26.87 7.33 -22.39
CA GLU A 49 -26.92 7.70 -20.98
C GLU A 49 -28.26 7.26 -20.36
N TYR A 50 -28.18 6.52 -19.26
CA TYR A 50 -29.38 6.06 -18.54
C TYR A 50 -29.83 7.12 -17.52
N PRO A 51 -31.09 7.58 -17.55
CA PRO A 51 -31.58 8.61 -16.62
C PRO A 51 -31.44 8.26 -15.13
N LYS A 52 -31.42 6.96 -14.77
CA LYS A 52 -31.27 6.57 -13.35
C LYS A 52 -29.87 6.81 -12.79
N TYR A 53 -28.84 7.03 -13.61
CA TYR A 53 -27.51 7.43 -13.12
C TYR A 53 -27.43 8.91 -12.72
N LEU A 54 -28.55 9.63 -12.72
CA LEU A 54 -28.65 10.93 -12.03
C LEU A 54 -28.91 10.78 -10.53
N LYS A 55 -29.09 9.54 -10.04
CA LYS A 55 -29.30 9.22 -8.62
C LYS A 55 -28.39 8.10 -8.16
N SER A 56 -28.01 8.16 -6.88
CA SER A 56 -27.23 7.11 -6.22
C SER A 56 -27.89 5.73 -6.41
N PRO A 57 -27.14 4.66 -6.69
CA PRO A 57 -25.69 4.51 -6.53
C PRO A 57 -24.84 4.74 -7.80
N PHE A 58 -25.38 5.34 -8.87
CA PHE A 58 -24.64 5.68 -10.10
C PHE A 58 -23.99 4.49 -10.85
N VAL A 59 -24.29 3.26 -10.45
CA VAL A 59 -23.64 2.05 -10.96
C VAL A 59 -24.66 1.03 -11.44
N CYS A 60 -24.29 0.28 -12.48
CA CYS A 60 -25.04 -0.85 -13.01
C CYS A 60 -25.16 -1.99 -12.01
N SER A 61 -24.24 -2.14 -11.05
CA SER A 61 -24.15 -3.33 -10.20
C SER A 61 -25.44 -3.65 -9.45
N THR A 62 -26.23 -2.64 -9.09
CA THR A 62 -27.53 -2.78 -8.40
C THR A 62 -28.74 -2.76 -9.34
N CYS A 63 -28.55 -2.53 -10.64
CA CYS A 63 -29.63 -2.44 -11.61
C CYS A 63 -30.13 -3.85 -12.01
N SER A 64 -31.42 -4.12 -11.80
CA SER A 64 -32.08 -5.38 -12.21
C SER A 64 -32.01 -5.65 -13.71
N GLU A 65 -31.91 -4.59 -14.51
CA GLU A 65 -31.95 -4.65 -15.97
C GLU A 65 -30.56 -4.80 -16.61
N LYS A 66 -29.47 -4.71 -15.83
CA LYS A 66 -28.09 -4.59 -16.33
C LYS A 66 -27.64 -5.73 -17.27
N ASN A 67 -28.15 -6.94 -17.02
CA ASN A 67 -27.81 -8.17 -17.75
C ASN A 67 -28.84 -8.54 -18.81
N LYS A 68 -29.93 -7.78 -18.96
CA LYS A 68 -30.93 -8.07 -19.98
C LYS A 68 -30.36 -7.74 -21.35
N LYS A 69 -30.59 -8.61 -22.33
CA LYS A 69 -30.18 -8.41 -23.74
C LYS A 69 -30.73 -7.10 -24.35
N LYS A 70 -31.80 -6.56 -23.77
CA LYS A 70 -32.44 -5.31 -24.19
C LYS A 70 -31.80 -4.05 -23.58
N CYS A 71 -30.91 -4.16 -22.60
CA CYS A 71 -30.24 -3.00 -22.03
C CYS A 71 -29.25 -2.43 -23.05
N ILE A 72 -29.59 -1.26 -23.58
CA ILE A 72 -28.81 -0.54 -24.58
C ILE A 72 -28.00 0.61 -23.99
N TYR A 73 -28.08 0.86 -22.69
CA TYR A 73 -27.44 2.01 -22.05
C TYR A 73 -25.98 1.72 -21.66
N ASP A 74 -25.21 2.79 -21.50
CA ASP A 74 -23.84 2.72 -21.01
C ASP A 74 -23.81 2.10 -19.62
N LYS A 75 -22.81 1.23 -19.40
CA LYS A 75 -22.69 0.46 -18.18
C LYS A 75 -21.57 1.00 -17.32
N TYR A 76 -21.92 1.44 -16.12
CA TYR A 76 -20.96 1.91 -15.12
C TYR A 76 -20.77 0.85 -14.05
N TYR A 77 -19.55 0.35 -13.89
CA TYR A 77 -19.23 -0.63 -12.86
C TYR A 77 -18.30 -0.01 -11.82
N TYR A 78 -18.64 -0.20 -10.55
CA TYR A 78 -17.70 0.07 -9.47
C TYR A 78 -16.65 -1.03 -9.42
N ILE A 79 -15.39 -0.66 -9.57
CA ILE A 79 -14.24 -1.56 -9.41
C ILE A 79 -13.44 -1.01 -8.24
N ALA A 80 -13.47 -1.73 -7.12
CA ALA A 80 -12.89 -1.28 -5.85
C ALA A 80 -11.42 -0.87 -5.99
N GLU A 81 -10.61 -1.67 -6.68
CA GLU A 81 -9.19 -1.40 -6.90
C GLU A 81 -8.94 -0.08 -7.65
N LYS A 82 -9.73 0.19 -8.70
CA LYS A 82 -9.60 1.45 -9.47
C LYS A 82 -10.07 2.65 -8.66
N ALA A 83 -11.12 2.49 -7.85
CA ALA A 83 -11.62 3.54 -6.99
C ALA A 83 -10.60 3.90 -5.88
N ASP A 84 -10.01 2.89 -5.24
CA ASP A 84 -8.95 3.07 -4.24
C ASP A 84 -7.70 3.71 -4.84
N ALA A 85 -7.25 3.23 -6.00
CA ALA A 85 -6.12 3.82 -6.71
C ALA A 85 -6.36 5.29 -7.06
N LYS A 86 -7.56 5.63 -7.55
CA LYS A 86 -7.94 7.01 -7.86
C LYS A 86 -7.99 7.88 -6.60
N ALA A 87 -8.57 7.38 -5.52
CA ALA A 87 -8.62 8.10 -4.25
C ALA A 87 -7.23 8.39 -3.69
N LYS A 88 -6.32 7.40 -3.75
CA LYS A 88 -4.91 7.55 -3.34
C LYS A 88 -4.18 8.57 -4.24
N ALA A 89 -4.39 8.52 -5.55
CA ALA A 89 -3.80 9.48 -6.48
C ALA A 89 -4.27 10.92 -6.18
N THR A 90 -5.58 11.15 -6.07
CA THR A 90 -6.13 12.47 -5.71
C THR A 90 -5.62 12.95 -4.36
N GLN A 91 -5.52 12.05 -3.37
CA GLN A 91 -4.93 12.41 -2.07
C GLN A 91 -3.44 12.77 -2.19
N SER A 92 -2.66 12.08 -3.02
CA SER A 92 -1.27 12.42 -3.30
C SER A 92 -1.16 13.79 -3.95
N GLU A 93 -1.84 13.99 -5.08
CA GLU A 93 -1.83 15.23 -5.87
C GLU A 93 -2.24 16.43 -5.03
N SER A 94 -3.31 16.32 -4.22
CA SER A 94 -3.75 17.40 -3.32
C SER A 94 -2.74 17.76 -2.23
N ARG A 95 -1.75 16.89 -1.97
CA ARG A 95 -0.74 17.04 -0.92
C ARG A 95 0.67 17.20 -1.51
N GLU A 96 0.79 17.29 -2.82
CA GLU A 96 2.04 17.61 -3.49
C GLU A 96 2.38 19.09 -3.33
N GLY A 97 3.67 19.38 -3.30
CA GLY A 97 4.20 20.73 -3.12
C GLY A 97 4.35 21.18 -1.67
N ILE A 98 4.79 22.42 -1.52
CA ILE A 98 5.03 23.09 -0.24
C ILE A 98 3.72 23.71 0.22
N ARG A 99 3.38 23.53 1.50
CA ARG A 99 2.18 24.13 2.10
C ARG A 99 2.41 25.52 2.70
N LEU A 100 3.55 26.12 2.39
CA LEU A 100 3.95 27.44 2.88
C LEU A 100 3.85 28.44 1.75
N THR A 101 3.54 29.68 2.08
CA THR A 101 3.75 30.79 1.15
C THR A 101 5.25 31.05 0.95
N GLN A 102 5.60 31.81 -0.07
CA GLN A 102 7.00 32.16 -0.33
C GLN A 102 7.64 32.91 0.85
N GLU A 103 6.88 33.80 1.50
CA GLU A 103 7.32 34.58 2.66
C GLU A 103 7.55 33.68 3.89
N GLU A 104 6.65 32.72 4.13
CA GLU A 104 6.81 31.74 5.21
C GLU A 104 7.99 30.80 4.97
N LEU A 105 8.25 30.44 3.71
CA LEU A 105 9.40 29.62 3.34
C LEU A 105 10.71 30.39 3.54
N GLN A 106 10.73 31.68 3.18
CA GLN A 106 11.90 32.52 3.35
C GLN A 106 12.23 32.75 4.83
N THR A 107 11.23 33.09 5.65
CA THR A 107 11.42 33.25 7.10
C THR A 107 11.90 31.97 7.77
N LEU A 108 11.38 30.81 7.34
CA LEU A 108 11.88 29.52 7.77
C LEU A 108 13.36 29.30 7.39
N ASP A 109 13.74 29.67 6.16
CA ASP A 109 15.10 29.52 5.68
C ASP A 109 16.10 30.45 6.40
N GLU A 110 15.70 31.68 6.69
CA GLU A 110 16.51 32.66 7.44
C GLU A 110 16.87 32.17 8.84
N ILE A 111 15.98 31.40 9.50
CA ILE A 111 16.24 30.77 10.80
C ILE A 111 17.11 29.52 10.63
N LEU A 112 16.73 28.61 9.73
CA LEU A 112 17.35 27.29 9.63
C LEU A 112 18.74 27.32 9.00
N SER A 113 18.91 28.05 7.90
CA SER A 113 20.15 28.05 7.12
C SER A 113 21.42 28.40 7.91
N PRO A 114 21.46 29.49 8.70
CA PRO A 114 22.65 29.84 9.46
C PRO A 114 22.98 28.82 10.55
N LEU A 115 21.97 28.33 11.28
CA LEU A 115 22.16 27.39 12.39
C LEU A 115 22.61 26.01 11.94
N ILE A 116 22.08 25.53 10.81
CA ILE A 116 22.50 24.25 10.22
C ILE A 116 23.95 24.34 9.72
N ARG A 117 24.34 25.45 9.08
CA ARG A 117 25.73 25.67 8.63
C ARG A 117 26.73 25.77 9.79
N GLN A 118 26.29 26.26 10.94
CA GLN A 118 27.08 26.20 12.19
C GLN A 118 27.21 24.77 12.75
N GLY A 119 26.52 23.79 12.15
CA GLY A 119 26.59 22.37 12.53
C GLY A 119 25.62 21.96 13.62
N GLN A 120 24.64 22.80 13.98
CA GLN A 120 23.62 22.44 14.95
C GLN A 120 22.68 21.35 14.39
N PRO A 121 22.30 20.34 15.19
CA PRO A 121 21.37 19.32 14.74
C PRO A 121 19.95 19.90 14.61
N LEU A 122 19.24 19.52 13.54
CA LEU A 122 17.90 20.05 13.24
C LEU A 122 16.90 19.88 14.39
N SER A 123 16.93 18.74 15.08
CA SER A 123 16.11 18.49 16.27
C SER A 123 16.31 19.51 17.39
N HIS A 124 17.54 20.02 17.55
CA HIS A 124 17.83 21.06 18.54
C HIS A 124 17.25 22.40 18.09
N ILE A 125 17.48 22.78 16.83
CA ILE A 125 16.95 24.02 16.26
C ILE A 125 15.43 24.07 16.38
N CYS A 126 14.74 22.98 16.03
CA CYS A 126 13.28 22.88 16.13
C CYS A 126 12.77 22.99 17.56
N ASN A 127 13.53 22.53 18.55
CA ASN A 127 13.15 22.64 19.96
C ASN A 127 13.41 24.04 20.52
N THR A 128 14.50 24.69 20.12
CA THR A 128 14.86 26.04 20.60
C THR A 128 13.98 27.11 19.96
N HIS A 129 13.65 26.97 18.67
CA HIS A 129 12.83 27.91 17.90
C HIS A 129 11.42 27.37 17.65
N ALA A 130 10.86 26.62 18.60
CA ALA A 130 9.56 25.95 18.43
C ALA A 130 8.40 26.94 18.18
N ASP A 131 8.47 28.15 18.75
CA ASP A 131 7.45 29.18 18.58
C ASP A 131 7.51 29.86 17.20
N GLU A 132 8.70 29.91 16.59
CA GLU A 132 8.93 30.53 15.28
C GLU A 132 8.70 29.52 14.14
N ILE A 133 9.07 28.25 14.36
CA ILE A 133 9.00 27.19 13.36
C ILE A 133 7.63 26.50 13.43
N LYS A 134 6.74 26.90 12.52
CA LYS A 134 5.37 26.33 12.40
C LYS A 134 5.30 24.97 11.68
N VAL A 135 6.44 24.39 11.31
CA VAL A 135 6.50 23.17 10.50
C VAL A 135 7.15 22.03 11.28
N SER A 136 6.60 20.82 11.14
CA SER A 136 7.24 19.63 11.72
C SER A 136 8.66 19.40 11.18
N GLU A 137 9.53 18.81 12.01
CA GLU A 137 10.89 18.42 11.63
C GLU A 137 10.92 17.57 10.34
N ARG A 138 9.93 16.67 10.18
CA ARG A 138 9.77 15.87 8.96
C ARG A 138 9.50 16.74 7.72
N GLY A 139 8.69 17.78 7.86
CA GLY A 139 8.40 18.73 6.78
C GLY A 139 9.67 19.47 6.35
N ILE A 140 10.48 19.91 7.32
CA ILE A 140 11.77 20.56 7.04
C ILE A 140 12.71 19.63 6.28
N TYR A 141 12.84 18.36 6.69
CA TYR A 141 13.63 17.39 5.94
C TYR A 141 13.15 17.22 4.49
N ASN A 142 11.83 17.23 4.26
CA ASN A 142 11.28 17.14 2.91
C ASN A 142 11.61 18.39 2.08
N TYR A 143 11.54 19.59 2.66
CA TYR A 143 11.87 20.84 1.98
C TYR A 143 13.36 20.93 1.62
N ILE A 144 14.25 20.51 2.52
CA ILE A 144 15.69 20.38 2.23
C ILE A 144 15.94 19.35 1.12
N GLU A 145 15.22 18.23 1.11
CA GLU A 145 15.38 17.19 0.10
C GLU A 145 14.83 17.62 -1.27
N ALA A 146 13.79 18.46 -1.30
CA ALA A 146 13.26 19.10 -2.49
C ALA A 146 14.12 20.26 -3.02
N GLY A 147 15.02 20.81 -2.20
CA GLY A 147 15.90 21.92 -2.59
C GLY A 147 15.24 23.31 -2.46
N GLU A 148 14.24 23.41 -1.60
CA GLU A 148 13.41 24.63 -1.42
C GLU A 148 14.00 25.60 -0.38
N LEU A 149 15.06 25.19 0.30
CA LEU A 149 15.80 25.99 1.28
C LEU A 149 17.23 26.18 0.79
N THR A 150 17.91 27.23 1.25
CA THR A 150 19.30 27.49 0.85
C THR A 150 20.27 26.43 1.42
N VAL A 151 19.87 25.70 2.46
CA VAL A 151 20.62 24.55 2.99
C VAL A 151 20.31 23.26 2.25
N CYS A 152 21.37 22.48 2.01
CA CYS A 152 21.29 21.21 1.30
C CYS A 152 21.50 20.01 2.23
N ASN A 153 21.24 18.81 1.69
CA ASN A 153 21.51 17.55 2.39
C ASN A 153 22.98 17.39 2.85
N LEU A 154 23.92 18.07 2.19
CA LEU A 154 25.35 18.07 2.53
C LEU A 154 25.66 18.81 3.83
N ASP A 155 24.88 19.86 4.14
CA ASP A 155 25.04 20.67 5.35
C ASP A 155 24.52 19.96 6.60
N LEU A 156 23.65 18.96 6.42
CA LEU A 156 23.12 18.17 7.51
C LEU A 156 24.20 17.23 8.08
N ARG A 157 24.56 17.48 9.34
CA ARG A 157 25.61 16.78 10.13
C ARG A 157 25.68 15.26 9.96
N ARG A 158 24.54 14.57 9.79
CA ARG A 158 24.43 13.10 9.79
C ARG A 158 23.91 12.48 8.49
N LYS A 159 23.19 13.22 7.64
CA LYS A 159 22.43 12.66 6.50
C LYS A 159 23.36 11.98 5.49
N VAL A 160 24.48 12.62 5.16
CA VAL A 160 25.46 12.13 4.18
C VAL A 160 26.59 11.29 4.80
N LYS A 161 26.86 11.45 6.10
CA LYS A 161 27.92 10.70 6.80
C LYS A 161 27.51 9.28 7.17
N TYR A 162 26.25 9.07 7.54
CA TYR A 162 25.80 7.74 7.96
C TYR A 162 25.26 6.91 6.82
N LYS A 163 25.76 5.67 6.72
CA LYS A 163 25.22 4.65 5.82
C LYS A 163 23.76 4.41 6.17
N LYS A 164 22.88 4.43 5.15
CA LYS A 164 21.47 4.04 5.31
C LYS A 164 21.41 2.68 5.99
N ARG A 165 20.65 2.59 7.10
CA ARG A 165 20.45 1.32 7.80
C ARG A 165 19.79 0.35 6.81
N ARG A 166 20.36 -0.86 6.69
CA ARG A 166 19.72 -1.93 5.93
C ARG A 166 18.36 -2.21 6.58
N LYS A 167 17.28 -2.12 5.80
CA LYS A 167 15.96 -2.56 6.26
C LYS A 167 16.10 -4.02 6.69
N LYS A 168 15.68 -4.34 7.93
CA LYS A 168 15.58 -5.74 8.33
C LYS A 168 14.60 -6.39 7.36
N HIS A 169 15.02 -7.49 6.74
CA HIS A 169 14.13 -8.31 5.92
C HIS A 169 13.06 -8.86 6.88
N THR A 170 11.85 -8.29 6.86
CA THR A 170 10.73 -8.73 7.70
C THR A 170 10.20 -10.09 7.26
N GLU A 171 10.46 -10.47 6.01
CA GLU A 171 10.13 -11.79 5.49
C GLU A 171 11.37 -12.68 5.49
N ILE A 172 11.51 -13.51 6.51
CA ILE A 172 12.45 -14.64 6.45
C ILE A 172 11.85 -15.64 5.46
N LYS A 173 12.22 -15.56 4.18
CA LYS A 173 11.90 -16.59 3.19
C LYS A 173 12.72 -17.85 3.51
N CYS A 174 12.21 -18.74 4.35
CA CYS A 174 12.82 -20.05 4.51
C CYS A 174 11.86 -21.06 5.15
N ASN A 175 11.75 -22.24 4.52
CA ASN A 175 11.28 -23.53 5.09
C ASN A 175 12.11 -24.01 6.32
N LYS A 176 12.81 -23.10 7.00
CA LYS A 176 13.69 -23.38 8.13
C LYS A 176 12.93 -23.86 9.35
N PHE A 177 11.62 -23.69 9.44
CA PHE A 177 10.84 -24.00 10.64
C PHE A 177 10.06 -25.31 10.58
N ASN A 178 10.31 -26.19 9.60
CA ASN A 178 9.70 -27.53 9.60
C ASN A 178 10.00 -28.31 10.89
N TYR A 179 11.15 -28.06 11.54
CA TYR A 179 11.49 -28.66 12.84
C TYR A 179 10.64 -28.14 14.02
N ARG A 180 9.88 -27.05 13.85
CA ARG A 180 8.97 -26.49 14.86
C ARG A 180 7.54 -27.01 14.75
N LYS A 181 7.21 -27.75 13.69
CA LYS A 181 5.86 -28.33 13.52
C LYS A 181 5.59 -29.32 14.67
N GLY A 182 4.50 -29.13 15.42
CA GLY A 182 4.20 -29.91 16.62
C GLY A 182 5.06 -29.54 17.84
N ARG A 183 5.77 -28.40 17.79
CA ARG A 183 6.62 -27.87 18.86
C ARG A 183 6.43 -26.36 19.02
N THR A 184 5.30 -25.84 18.59
CA THR A 184 4.93 -24.45 18.83
C THR A 184 4.41 -24.27 20.24
N PHE A 185 4.33 -23.03 20.71
CA PHE A 185 3.74 -22.74 22.02
C PHE A 185 2.25 -23.09 22.08
N GLU A 186 1.55 -23.01 20.94
CA GLU A 186 0.16 -23.43 20.82
C GLU A 186 0.03 -24.96 20.98
N ASP A 187 0.90 -25.73 20.31
CA ASP A 187 0.95 -27.20 20.48
C ASP A 187 1.22 -27.59 21.94
N PHE A 188 2.11 -26.86 22.63
CA PHE A 188 2.39 -27.07 24.05
C PHE A 188 1.17 -26.82 24.94
N LYS A 189 0.43 -25.73 24.70
CA LYS A 189 -0.80 -25.43 25.47
C LYS A 189 -1.83 -26.54 25.32
N MET A 190 -2.07 -26.98 24.09
CA MET A 190 -3.01 -28.09 23.82
C MET A 190 -2.58 -29.38 24.54
N TYR A 191 -1.29 -29.70 24.51
CA TYR A 191 -0.77 -30.88 25.20
C TYR A 191 -0.95 -30.82 26.72
N MET A 192 -0.74 -29.65 27.33
CA MET A 192 -0.93 -29.45 28.77
C MET A 192 -2.41 -29.50 29.19
N GLU A 193 -3.34 -29.11 28.31
CA GLU A 193 -4.78 -29.29 28.55
C GLU A 193 -5.17 -30.77 28.59
N GLU A 194 -4.60 -31.59 27.71
CA GLU A 194 -4.84 -33.04 27.68
C GLU A 194 -4.13 -33.79 28.81
N HIS A 195 -2.99 -33.30 29.29
CA HIS A 195 -2.13 -33.98 30.27
C HIS A 195 -1.70 -33.05 31.42
N PRO A 196 -2.62 -32.62 32.30
CA PRO A 196 -2.36 -31.59 33.31
C PRO A 196 -1.30 -32.00 34.34
N ASP A 197 -1.15 -33.30 34.62
CA ASP A 197 -0.20 -33.81 35.62
C ASP A 197 1.24 -33.97 35.08
N THR A 198 1.48 -33.63 33.81
CA THR A 198 2.82 -33.78 33.21
C THR A 198 3.78 -32.72 33.77
N PRO A 199 4.91 -33.11 34.39
CA PRO A 199 5.86 -32.15 34.90
C PRO A 199 6.54 -31.40 33.75
N VAL A 200 6.50 -30.07 33.81
CA VAL A 200 7.13 -29.19 32.82
C VAL A 200 8.58 -28.91 33.22
N VAL A 201 9.48 -29.12 32.26
CA VAL A 201 10.90 -28.79 32.37
C VAL A 201 11.26 -27.83 31.25
N GLU A 202 11.82 -26.68 31.59
CA GLU A 202 12.28 -25.70 30.61
C GLU A 202 13.76 -25.95 30.29
N MET A 203 14.14 -25.78 29.03
CA MET A 203 15.51 -26.00 28.58
C MET A 203 15.95 -24.87 27.66
N ASP A 204 17.07 -24.23 27.97
CA ASP A 204 17.65 -23.13 27.18
C ASP A 204 19.18 -23.27 27.10
N THR A 205 19.81 -22.47 26.25
CA THR A 205 21.27 -22.43 26.09
C THR A 205 21.80 -21.02 26.25
N VAL A 206 22.75 -20.85 27.16
CA VAL A 206 23.48 -19.59 27.33
C VAL A 206 24.81 -19.70 26.58
N ARG A 207 24.97 -18.88 25.55
CA ARG A 207 26.23 -18.80 24.80
C ARG A 207 27.14 -17.74 25.41
N GLY A 208 28.40 -18.10 25.65
CA GLY A 208 29.44 -17.15 26.08
C GLY A 208 29.79 -16.11 25.02
N LEU A 209 30.92 -15.40 25.22
CA LEU A 209 31.45 -14.45 24.23
C LEU A 209 31.45 -15.05 22.82
N ARG A 210 31.12 -14.26 21.80
CA ARG A 210 31.08 -14.72 20.39
C ARG A 210 32.38 -15.38 19.91
N THR A 211 33.51 -15.01 20.51
CA THR A 211 34.85 -15.55 20.24
C THR A 211 35.10 -16.92 20.86
N LYS A 212 34.32 -17.32 21.87
CA LYS A 212 34.37 -18.63 22.52
C LYS A 212 33.18 -19.47 22.06
N GLU A 213 33.36 -20.78 22.01
CA GLU A 213 32.32 -21.72 21.57
C GLU A 213 31.74 -22.53 22.73
N GLN A 214 32.00 -22.08 23.95
CA GLN A 214 31.40 -22.62 25.17
C GLN A 214 29.91 -22.26 25.22
N VAL A 215 29.10 -23.28 25.44
CA VAL A 215 27.65 -23.17 25.62
C VAL A 215 27.29 -23.84 26.93
N LEU A 216 26.49 -23.16 27.74
CA LEU A 216 25.92 -23.69 28.96
C LEU A 216 24.49 -24.11 28.66
N LEU A 217 24.16 -25.38 28.85
CA LEU A 217 22.79 -25.87 28.82
C LEU A 217 22.15 -25.62 30.19
N THR A 218 21.03 -24.92 30.21
CA THR A 218 20.24 -24.71 31.42
C THR A 218 18.98 -25.57 31.34
N ILE A 219 18.76 -26.40 32.36
CA ILE A 219 17.56 -27.22 32.50
C ILE A 219 16.88 -26.81 33.81
N MET A 220 15.66 -26.29 33.72
CA MET A 220 14.89 -25.78 34.84
C MET A 220 13.73 -26.72 35.15
N PHE A 221 13.74 -27.30 36.35
CA PHE A 221 12.64 -28.10 36.88
C PHE A 221 11.69 -27.18 37.65
N ASN A 222 10.64 -26.71 36.97
CA ASN A 222 9.71 -25.72 37.51
C ASN A 222 8.99 -26.20 38.77
N ALA A 223 8.72 -27.51 38.88
CA ALA A 223 8.04 -28.08 40.05
C ALA A 223 8.83 -27.90 41.36
N ASN A 224 10.16 -27.98 41.30
CA ASN A 224 11.02 -28.00 42.50
C ASN A 224 11.96 -26.79 42.57
N SER A 225 11.84 -25.84 41.65
CA SER A 225 12.73 -24.67 41.53
C SER A 225 14.23 -25.03 41.42
N VAL A 226 14.56 -26.18 40.83
CA VAL A 226 15.95 -26.63 40.64
C VAL A 226 16.41 -26.31 39.22
N MET A 227 17.55 -25.63 39.09
CA MET A 227 18.22 -25.40 37.81
C MET A 227 19.52 -26.18 37.73
N LEU A 228 19.64 -27.02 36.70
CA LEU A 228 20.90 -27.66 36.33
C LEU A 228 21.58 -26.82 35.24
N MET A 229 22.86 -26.54 35.46
CA MET A 229 23.71 -25.84 34.51
C MET A 229 24.84 -26.76 34.07
N ILE A 230 24.79 -27.21 32.81
CA ILE A 230 25.74 -28.18 32.26
C ILE A 230 26.59 -27.47 31.23
N LEU A 231 27.90 -27.40 31.47
CA LEU A 231 28.85 -26.90 30.47
C LEU A 231 28.98 -27.94 29.37
N LEU A 232 28.61 -27.58 28.15
CA LEU A 232 28.74 -28.47 27.00
C LEU A 232 30.18 -28.43 26.49
N GLU A 233 30.90 -29.54 26.61
CA GLU A 233 32.17 -29.75 25.92
C GLU A 233 31.91 -29.87 24.42
N ARG A 234 32.68 -29.17 23.59
CA ARG A 234 32.56 -29.22 22.13
C ARG A 234 32.90 -30.65 21.65
N SER A 235 32.19 -31.36 20.77
CA SER A 235 31.42 -31.04 19.55
C SER A 235 30.26 -32.06 19.44
N VAL A 236 29.09 -31.76 18.87
CA VAL A 236 28.80 -31.93 17.44
C VAL A 236 27.74 -30.92 17.00
N SER A 237 27.92 -30.34 15.83
CA SER A 237 26.89 -29.71 15.02
C SER A 237 25.82 -30.72 14.61
N ASN A 238 24.95 -31.10 15.54
CA ASN A 238 23.58 -31.62 15.40
C ASN A 238 23.24 -32.32 16.73
N PRO A 239 22.19 -31.89 17.46
CA PRO A 239 21.70 -32.69 18.57
C PRO A 239 21.25 -34.05 18.01
N PRO A 240 21.59 -35.19 18.64
CA PRO A 240 20.93 -36.42 18.30
C PRO A 240 19.45 -36.21 18.63
N LEU A 241 18.62 -36.15 17.59
CA LEU A 241 17.20 -36.46 17.72
C LEU A 241 17.15 -37.87 18.32
N GLN A 242 17.05 -37.94 19.65
CA GLN A 242 16.69 -39.18 20.31
C GLN A 242 15.32 -39.55 19.78
N LYS A 243 15.31 -40.46 18.81
CA LYS A 243 14.17 -41.30 18.48
C LYS A 243 13.89 -42.16 19.72
N ARG A 244 13.27 -41.61 20.74
CA ARG A 244 12.53 -42.42 21.71
C ARG A 244 11.16 -42.65 21.10
N LYS A 245 11.00 -43.83 20.50
CA LYS A 245 9.68 -44.45 20.37
C LYS A 245 9.18 -44.68 21.79
N LEU A 246 8.11 -43.99 22.16
CA LEU A 246 6.98 -44.52 22.91
C LEU A 246 5.74 -44.03 22.16
#